data_AF-A0A6G8CSR2-F1
#
_entry.id   AF-A0A6G8CSR2-F1
#
_cell.length_a   1.000
_cell.length_b   1.000
_cell.length_c   1.000
_cell.angle_alpha   90.00
_cell.angle_beta   90.00
_cell.angle_gamma   90.00
#
_symmetry.space_group_name_H-M   'P 1'
#
loop_
_entity.id
_entity.type
_entity.pdbx_description
1 polymer ?
#
loop_
_entity_poly.entity_id
_entity_poly.type
_entity_poly.pdbx_seq_one_letter_code
_entity_poly.pdbx_strand_id
1 'polypeptide(L)'
;MTFQDIVCDNGFKKSESIKTREGNILQSQNSAERPNVQPNVSLKGASDAAPLLALYRRWADAERLAFSTSRIALAMPIANLQALKREVEAMDVPSCLNQAKGTLDRLIGKSNEAVLQFAAKEEVTSMVYTLVERPKLIPQFEREVTAAQCSDSQ
;
A
#
# COMPACT_ATOMS: atom_id res chain seq x y z
N MET A 1 14.03 44.77 -16.01
CA MET A 1 14.17 43.52 -15.23
C MET A 1 14.34 42.40 -16.23
N THR A 2 15.56 41.89 -16.39
CA THR A 2 15.88 40.78 -17.29
C THR A 2 16.47 39.67 -16.44
N PHE A 3 15.77 38.53 -16.37
CA PHE A 3 16.26 37.30 -15.79
C PHE A 3 17.36 36.73 -16.68
N GLN A 4 18.48 36.30 -16.09
CA GLN A 4 19.47 35.46 -16.76
C GLN A 4 19.38 34.07 -16.16
N ASP A 5 18.99 33.10 -17.00
CA ASP A 5 19.01 31.68 -16.70
C ASP A 5 20.45 31.17 -16.62
N ILE A 6 20.81 30.56 -15.50
CA ILE A 6 22.08 29.84 -15.37
C ILE A 6 21.85 28.40 -15.82
N VAL A 7 22.46 28.09 -16.96
CA VAL A 7 22.61 26.74 -17.52
C VAL A 7 23.60 25.96 -16.65
N CYS A 8 23.22 24.78 -16.17
CA CYS A 8 24.17 23.86 -15.56
C CYS A 8 25.01 23.19 -16.66
N ASP A 9 26.30 23.54 -16.70
CA ASP A 9 27.31 22.87 -17.52
C ASP A 9 27.88 21.66 -16.77
N ASN A 10 27.90 20.51 -17.45
CA ASN A 10 28.37 19.23 -16.91
C ASN A 10 29.85 19.05 -17.26
N GLY A 11 30.74 19.44 -16.34
CA GLY A 11 32.18 19.22 -16.45
C GLY A 11 32.77 18.54 -15.22
N PHE A 12 32.87 17.21 -15.23
CA PHE A 12 33.65 16.44 -14.25
C PHE A 12 35.14 16.41 -14.62
N LYS A 13 36.01 16.75 -13.64
CA LYS A 13 37.41 16.27 -13.35
C LYS A 13 38.16 17.40 -12.59
N LYS A 14 38.92 17.25 -11.50
CA LYS A 14 39.42 16.12 -10.68
C LYS A 14 39.98 16.70 -9.35
N SER A 15 39.66 16.03 -8.23
CA SER A 15 40.27 15.98 -6.88
C SER A 15 40.93 17.22 -6.24
N GLU A 16 40.33 17.70 -5.14
CA GLU A 16 41.04 18.20 -3.96
C GLU A 16 40.30 17.75 -2.68
N SER A 17 41.06 17.33 -1.69
CA SER A 17 40.67 16.53 -0.54
C SER A 17 40.19 17.38 0.64
N ILE A 18 38.88 17.34 0.93
CA ILE A 18 38.37 17.83 2.21
C ILE A 18 38.51 16.71 3.24
N LYS A 19 39.45 16.88 4.17
CA LYS A 19 39.57 16.05 5.38
C LYS A 19 38.43 16.40 6.33
N THR A 20 37.32 15.68 6.23
CA THR A 20 36.30 15.74 7.28
C THR A 20 36.72 14.83 8.43
N ARG A 21 37.01 15.49 9.55
CA ARG A 21 37.33 15.00 10.89
C ARG A 21 36.59 13.72 11.28
N GLU A 22 37.35 12.73 11.72
CA GLU A 22 36.89 11.47 12.30
C GLU A 22 36.03 11.74 13.55
N GLY A 23 34.73 11.51 13.39
CA GLY A 23 33.77 11.40 14.47
C GLY A 23 32.80 10.31 14.07
N ASN A 24 32.98 9.11 14.61
CA ASN A 24 31.99 8.05 14.58
C ASN A 24 30.71 8.57 15.25
N ILE A 25 29.77 9.09 14.46
CA ILE A 25 28.39 9.31 14.90
C ILE A 25 27.48 8.75 13.80
N LEU A 26 26.93 7.58 14.13
CA LEU A 26 25.85 6.86 13.45
C LEU A 26 26.21 6.30 12.07
N GLN A 27 27.02 5.23 12.10
CA GLN A 27 26.65 4.06 11.31
C GLN A 27 25.20 3.71 11.68
N SER A 28 24.27 4.02 10.78
CA SER A 28 22.90 3.50 10.79
C SER A 28 22.95 1.99 10.54
N GLN A 29 23.51 1.26 11.49
CA GLN A 29 23.44 -0.20 11.53
C GLN A 29 22.13 -0.54 12.23
N ASN A 30 21.30 -1.29 11.50
CA ASN A 30 19.94 -1.73 11.84
C ASN A 30 18.82 -0.72 11.52
N SER A 31 18.80 -0.18 10.30
CA SER A 31 17.50 -0.02 9.65
C SER A 31 16.98 -1.44 9.46
N ALA A 32 16.18 -1.96 10.40
CA ALA A 32 15.34 -3.11 10.12
C ALA A 32 14.59 -2.73 8.84
N GLU A 33 14.97 -3.35 7.73
CA GLU A 33 14.41 -3.09 6.42
C GLU A 33 12.92 -3.38 6.57
N ARG A 34 12.14 -2.30 6.69
CA ARG A 34 10.70 -2.42 6.98
C ARG A 34 10.13 -3.29 5.86
N PRO A 35 9.39 -4.37 6.18
CA PRO A 35 8.92 -5.27 5.15
C PRO A 35 7.99 -4.50 4.23
N ASN A 36 8.51 -4.12 3.06
CA ASN A 36 7.73 -3.54 1.98
C ASN A 36 6.97 -4.69 1.31
N VAL A 37 5.86 -5.09 1.93
CA VAL A 37 5.01 -6.16 1.43
C VAL A 37 4.20 -5.62 0.27
N GLN A 38 4.43 -6.12 -0.93
CA GLN A 38 3.63 -5.76 -2.11
C GLN A 38 2.50 -6.77 -2.30
N PRO A 39 1.27 -6.31 -2.64
CA PRO A 39 0.18 -7.19 -3.01
C PRO A 39 0.55 -8.09 -4.18
N ASN A 40 0.32 -9.40 -4.07
CA ASN A 40 0.53 -10.35 -5.15
C ASN A 40 -0.60 -10.24 -6.20
N VAL A 41 -0.38 -9.46 -7.25
CA VAL A 41 -1.35 -9.29 -8.35
C VAL A 41 -1.58 -10.58 -9.15
N SER A 42 -0.60 -11.50 -9.15
CA SER A 42 -0.65 -12.79 -9.85
C SER A 42 -1.21 -13.93 -8.99
N LEU A 43 -1.75 -13.59 -7.81
CA LEU A 43 -2.34 -14.57 -6.90
C LEU A 43 -3.46 -15.35 -7.58
N LYS A 44 -3.41 -16.67 -7.40
CA LYS A 44 -4.42 -17.63 -7.85
C LYS A 44 -5.00 -18.32 -6.61
N GLY A 45 -6.29 -18.60 -6.63
CA GLY A 45 -7.00 -19.32 -5.58
C GLY A 45 -8.01 -20.27 -6.21
N ALA A 46 -8.94 -20.78 -5.38
CA ALA A 46 -10.07 -21.55 -5.85
C ALA A 46 -10.88 -20.79 -6.91
N SER A 47 -11.60 -21.51 -7.79
CA SER A 47 -12.44 -20.90 -8.83
C SER A 47 -13.44 -19.88 -8.25
N ASP A 48 -14.06 -20.24 -7.12
CA ASP A 48 -15.05 -19.40 -6.43
C ASP A 48 -14.45 -18.12 -5.82
N ALA A 49 -13.12 -18.07 -5.66
CA ALA A 49 -12.42 -16.89 -5.15
C ALA A 49 -12.16 -15.83 -6.23
N ALA A 50 -12.49 -16.09 -7.50
CA ALA A 50 -12.24 -15.17 -8.59
C ALA A 50 -12.79 -13.74 -8.36
N PRO A 51 -14.02 -13.55 -7.82
CA PRO A 51 -14.53 -12.20 -7.50
C PRO A 51 -13.72 -11.49 -6.42
N LEU A 52 -13.34 -12.19 -5.33
CA LEU A 52 -12.51 -11.63 -4.27
C LEU A 52 -11.11 -11.26 -4.78
N LEU A 53 -10.50 -12.10 -5.61
CA LEU A 53 -9.18 -11.83 -6.21
C LEU A 53 -9.23 -10.64 -7.17
N ALA A 54 -10.30 -10.49 -7.95
CA ALA A 54 -10.50 -9.34 -8.82
C ALA A 54 -10.61 -8.04 -7.99
N LEU A 55 -11.36 -8.08 -6.89
CA LEU A 55 -11.50 -6.94 -6.00
C LEU A 55 -10.18 -6.60 -5.29
N TYR A 56 -9.42 -7.60 -4.85
CA TYR A 56 -8.10 -7.43 -4.26
C TYR A 56 -7.12 -6.70 -5.20
N ARG A 57 -7.09 -7.08 -6.48
CA ARG A 57 -6.25 -6.39 -7.49
C ARG A 57 -6.67 -4.93 -7.68
N ARG A 58 -7.98 -4.67 -7.80
CA ARG A 58 -8.51 -3.31 -7.90
C ARG A 58 -8.19 -2.47 -6.67
N TRP A 59 -8.25 -3.06 -5.48
CA TRP A 59 -7.83 -2.41 -4.24
C TRP A 59 -6.33 -2.09 -4.28
N ALA A 60 -5.47 -3.02 -4.67
CA ALA A 60 -4.03 -2.78 -4.74
C ALA A 60 -3.68 -1.60 -5.67
N ASP A 61 -4.35 -1.49 -6.82
CA ASP A 61 -4.18 -0.35 -7.73
C ASP A 61 -4.72 0.95 -7.16
N ALA A 62 -5.93 0.92 -6.57
CA ALA A 62 -6.56 2.09 -5.96
C ALA A 62 -5.74 2.62 -4.77
N GLU A 63 -5.22 1.72 -3.93
CA GLU A 63 -4.32 2.04 -2.83
C GLU A 63 -3.06 2.70 -3.36
N ARG A 64 -2.36 2.06 -4.30
CA ARG A 64 -1.13 2.61 -4.88
C ARG A 64 -1.35 4.02 -5.43
N LEU A 65 -2.46 4.23 -6.14
CA LEU A 65 -2.82 5.55 -6.66
C LEU A 65 -3.04 6.55 -5.52
N ALA A 66 -3.82 6.20 -4.49
CA ALA A 66 -4.11 7.06 -3.35
C ALA A 66 -2.82 7.51 -2.63
N PHE A 67 -1.92 6.58 -2.33
CA PHE A 67 -0.66 6.89 -1.64
C PHE A 67 0.38 7.61 -2.52
N SER A 68 0.19 7.64 -3.84
CA SER A 68 0.96 8.48 -4.77
C SER A 68 0.35 9.86 -5.05
N THR A 69 -0.86 10.13 -4.54
CA THR A 69 -1.62 11.34 -4.86
C THR A 69 -1.39 12.42 -3.80
N SER A 70 -1.26 13.67 -4.24
CA SER A 70 -1.15 14.81 -3.32
C SER A 70 -2.45 15.03 -2.55
N ARG A 71 -2.35 15.57 -1.33
CA ARG A 71 -3.51 15.78 -0.44
C ARG A 71 -4.68 16.51 -1.11
N ILE A 72 -4.38 17.51 -1.93
CA ILE A 72 -5.39 18.35 -2.61
C ILE A 72 -6.22 17.58 -3.66
N ALA A 73 -5.73 16.45 -4.16
CA ALA A 73 -6.37 15.65 -5.20
C ALA A 73 -6.92 14.31 -4.69
N LEU A 74 -6.93 14.08 -3.36
CA LEU A 74 -7.33 12.81 -2.76
C LEU A 74 -8.84 12.52 -2.78
N ALA A 75 -9.67 13.50 -3.09
CA ALA A 75 -11.13 13.32 -3.09
C ALA A 75 -11.57 12.14 -3.97
N MET A 76 -10.99 12.00 -5.17
CA MET A 76 -11.30 10.90 -6.09
C MET A 76 -10.74 9.54 -5.62
N PRO A 77 -9.46 9.42 -5.21
CA PRO A 77 -8.95 8.18 -4.59
C PRO A 77 -9.74 7.71 -3.37
N ILE A 78 -10.15 8.64 -2.48
CA ILE A 78 -10.97 8.32 -1.30
C ILE A 78 -12.33 7.75 -1.75
N ALA A 79 -13.02 8.41 -2.68
CA ALA A 79 -14.30 7.94 -3.18
C ALA A 79 -14.19 6.53 -3.81
N ASN A 80 -13.10 6.26 -4.53
CA ASN A 80 -12.84 4.94 -5.11
C ASN A 80 -12.63 3.86 -4.02
N LEU A 81 -11.80 4.13 -3.01
CA LEU A 81 -11.60 3.20 -1.90
C LEU A 81 -12.89 2.95 -1.10
N GLN A 82 -13.71 3.98 -0.89
CA GLN A 82 -15.03 3.85 -0.26
C GLN A 82 -16.01 3.02 -1.10
N ALA A 83 -15.95 3.12 -2.43
CA ALA A 83 -16.74 2.29 -3.32
C ALA A 83 -16.33 0.81 -3.22
N LEU A 84 -15.02 0.53 -3.22
CA LEU A 84 -14.48 -0.82 -3.00
C LEU A 84 -14.89 -1.39 -1.64
N LYS A 85 -14.96 -0.54 -0.59
CA LYS A 85 -15.43 -0.96 0.73
C LYS A 85 -16.87 -1.45 0.71
N ARG A 86 -17.76 -0.69 0.08
CA ARG A 86 -19.16 -1.10 -0.08
C ARG A 86 -19.30 -2.36 -0.94
N GLU A 87 -18.45 -2.49 -1.96
CA GLU A 87 -18.43 -3.66 -2.84
C GLU A 87 -18.02 -4.95 -2.10
N VAL A 88 -16.97 -4.92 -1.28
CA VAL A 88 -16.56 -6.09 -0.47
C VAL A 88 -17.58 -6.42 0.63
N GLU A 89 -18.27 -5.42 1.18
CA GLU A 89 -19.34 -5.64 2.16
C GLU A 89 -20.52 -6.40 1.53
N ALA A 90 -20.95 -5.95 0.35
CA ALA A 90 -22.09 -6.51 -0.38
C ALA A 90 -21.81 -7.83 -1.12
N MET A 91 -20.54 -8.21 -1.27
CA MET A 91 -20.17 -9.44 -1.98
C MET A 91 -20.67 -10.67 -1.23
N ASP A 92 -21.43 -11.54 -1.92
CA ASP A 92 -21.75 -12.86 -1.39
C ASP A 92 -20.64 -13.84 -1.78
N VAL A 93 -20.12 -14.57 -0.81
CA VAL A 93 -19.03 -15.53 -1.01
C VAL A 93 -19.38 -16.83 -0.29
N PRO A 94 -18.95 -17.99 -0.82
CA PRO A 94 -19.16 -19.24 -0.12
C PRO A 94 -18.48 -19.22 1.24
N SER A 95 -19.01 -20.01 2.18
CA SER A 95 -18.60 -19.98 3.59
C SER A 95 -17.10 -20.22 3.81
N CYS A 96 -16.48 -21.04 2.95
CA CYS A 96 -15.03 -21.27 2.88
C CYS A 96 -14.20 -19.99 2.72
N LEU A 97 -14.76 -18.94 2.09
CA LEU A 97 -14.09 -17.68 1.77
C LEU A 97 -14.45 -16.53 2.73
N ASN A 98 -15.31 -16.77 3.73
CA ASN A 98 -15.73 -15.72 4.68
C ASN A 98 -14.55 -15.07 5.41
N GLN A 99 -13.53 -15.86 5.76
CA GLN A 99 -12.33 -15.32 6.41
C GLN A 99 -11.57 -14.39 5.46
N ALA A 100 -11.31 -14.84 4.23
CA ALA A 100 -10.64 -14.05 3.20
C ALA A 100 -11.40 -12.75 2.89
N LYS A 101 -12.73 -12.81 2.72
CA LYS A 101 -13.58 -11.62 2.57
C LYS A 101 -13.43 -10.67 3.75
N GLY A 102 -13.49 -11.19 4.98
CA GLY A 102 -13.33 -10.39 6.19
C GLY A 102 -11.96 -9.72 6.30
N THR A 103 -10.89 -10.39 5.86
CA THR A 103 -9.56 -9.78 5.82
C THR A 103 -9.45 -8.72 4.73
N LEU A 104 -9.99 -8.96 3.54
CA LEU A 104 -10.03 -7.97 2.47
C LEU A 104 -10.84 -6.73 2.89
N ASP A 105 -11.97 -6.94 3.58
CA ASP A 105 -12.80 -5.88 4.13
C ASP A 105 -12.04 -4.97 5.10
N ARG A 106 -11.31 -5.58 6.04
CA ARG A 106 -10.43 -4.86 6.97
C ARG A 106 -9.32 -4.12 6.23
N LEU A 107 -8.69 -4.77 5.26
CA LEU A 107 -7.60 -4.18 4.48
C LEU A 107 -8.05 -2.93 3.71
N ILE A 108 -9.17 -3.01 3.00
CA ILE A 108 -9.78 -1.88 2.31
C ILE A 108 -10.16 -0.79 3.31
N GLY A 109 -10.84 -1.16 4.41
CA GLY A 109 -11.26 -0.22 5.45
C GLY A 109 -10.10 0.56 6.05
N LYS A 110 -9.01 -0.13 6.40
CA LYS A 110 -7.80 0.49 6.94
C LYS A 110 -7.05 1.36 5.94
N SER A 111 -6.97 0.94 4.69
CA SER A 111 -6.39 1.79 3.64
C SER A 111 -7.18 3.08 3.44
N ASN A 112 -8.51 3.02 3.48
CA ASN A 112 -9.38 4.20 3.36
C ASN A 112 -9.23 5.14 4.57
N GLU A 113 -9.21 4.58 5.79
CA GLU A 113 -8.97 5.34 7.02
C GLU A 113 -7.62 6.06 6.99
N ALA A 114 -6.55 5.37 6.58
CA ALA A 114 -5.22 5.94 6.48
C ALA A 114 -5.11 7.09 5.46
N VAL A 115 -5.82 6.99 4.33
CA VAL A 115 -5.87 8.06 3.32
C VAL A 115 -6.68 9.26 3.80
N LEU A 116 -7.80 9.02 4.49
CA LEU A 116 -8.60 10.08 5.12
C LEU A 116 -7.80 10.84 6.18
N GLN A 117 -7.10 10.12 7.05
CA GLN A 117 -6.22 10.71 8.08
C GLN A 117 -5.09 11.51 7.44
N PHE A 118 -4.49 10.99 6.37
CA PHE A 118 -3.47 11.72 5.63
C PHE A 118 -4.02 13.02 5.00
N ALA A 119 -5.25 13.01 4.48
CA ALA A 119 -5.92 14.21 4.00
C ALA A 119 -6.22 15.21 5.14
N ALA A 120 -6.55 14.71 6.34
CA ALA A 120 -6.81 15.50 7.54
C ALA A 120 -5.55 16.02 8.26
N LYS A 121 -4.34 15.71 7.76
CA LYS A 121 -3.04 16.04 8.38
C LYS A 121 -2.72 15.25 9.66
N GLU A 122 -3.31 14.08 9.84
CA GLU A 122 -3.03 13.13 10.92
C GLU A 122 -1.99 12.08 10.47
N GLU A 123 -0.74 12.51 10.29
CA GLU A 123 0.31 11.69 9.64
C GLU A 123 0.67 10.42 10.41
N VAL A 124 0.72 10.48 11.75
CA VAL A 124 1.10 9.33 12.59
C VAL A 124 0.15 8.17 12.41
N THR A 125 -1.16 8.44 12.39
CA THR A 125 -2.19 7.40 12.27
C THR A 125 -2.17 6.75 10.89
N SER A 126 -1.93 7.56 9.84
CA SER A 126 -1.70 7.05 8.48
C SER A 126 -0.46 6.13 8.39
N MET A 127 0.60 6.43 9.14
CA MET A 127 1.80 5.59 9.18
C MET A 127 1.56 4.23 9.87
N VAL A 128 0.65 4.14 10.84
CA VAL A 128 0.31 2.86 11.51
C VAL A 128 -0.16 1.84 10.47
N TYR A 129 -1.01 2.27 9.55
CA TYR A 129 -1.48 1.42 8.47
C TYR A 129 -0.32 0.87 7.63
N THR A 130 0.52 1.77 7.09
CA THR A 130 1.61 1.40 6.19
C THR A 130 2.66 0.50 6.85
N LEU A 131 2.91 0.68 8.15
CA LEU A 131 4.00 0.03 8.87
C LEU A 131 3.59 -1.24 9.63
N VAL A 132 2.33 -1.34 10.03
CA VAL A 132 1.86 -2.39 10.93
C VAL A 132 0.74 -3.20 10.29
N GLU A 133 -0.32 -2.54 9.83
CA GLU A 133 -1.53 -3.24 9.40
C GLU A 133 -1.37 -3.83 8.00
N ARG A 134 -0.88 -3.04 7.03
CA ARG A 134 -0.66 -3.46 5.65
C ARG A 134 0.25 -4.69 5.52
N PRO A 135 1.46 -4.74 6.11
CA PRO A 135 2.32 -5.92 6.03
C PRO A 135 1.76 -7.15 6.77
N LYS A 136 0.75 -6.98 7.63
CA LYS A 136 0.05 -8.08 8.31
C LYS A 136 -1.14 -8.59 7.49
N LEU A 137 -1.97 -7.69 7.00
CA LEU A 137 -3.26 -8.00 6.35
C LEU A 137 -3.09 -8.54 4.94
N ILE A 138 -2.13 -8.02 4.15
CA ILE A 138 -1.83 -8.55 2.81
C ILE A 138 -1.53 -10.05 2.85
N PRO A 139 -0.48 -10.52 3.56
CA PRO A 139 -0.13 -11.94 3.52
C PRO A 139 -1.18 -12.79 4.26
N GLN A 140 -1.96 -12.20 5.17
CA GLN A 140 -3.10 -12.88 5.77
C GLN A 140 -4.18 -13.20 4.73
N PHE A 141 -4.61 -12.21 3.95
CA PHE A 141 -5.57 -12.42 2.87
C PHE A 141 -5.05 -13.45 1.87
N GLU A 142 -3.78 -13.32 1.46
CA GLU A 142 -3.18 -14.22 0.48
C GLU A 142 -3.13 -15.67 0.95
N ARG A 143 -2.83 -15.90 2.25
CA ARG A 143 -2.90 -17.24 2.84
C ARG A 143 -4.33 -17.75 2.93
N GLU A 144 -5.28 -16.93 3.38
CA GLU A 144 -6.67 -17.34 3.55
C GLU A 144 -7.32 -17.73 2.22
N VAL A 145 -7.07 -16.97 1.13
CA VAL A 145 -7.65 -17.24 -0.18
C VAL A 145 -7.01 -18.44 -0.89
N THR A 146 -5.74 -18.74 -0.61
CA THR A 146 -5.03 -19.90 -1.17
C THR A 146 -5.28 -21.18 -0.38
N ALA A 147 -5.50 -21.08 0.93
CA ALA A 147 -5.84 -22.21 1.79
C ALA A 147 -7.33 -22.57 1.73
N ALA A 148 -8.19 -21.69 1.22
CA ALA A 148 -9.62 -21.95 1.11
C ALA A 148 -9.89 -23.14 0.19
N GLN A 149 -10.53 -24.17 0.76
CA GLN A 149 -11.05 -25.31 0.03
C GLN A 149 -12.57 -25.21 0.03
N CYS A 150 -13.11 -24.74 -1.09
CA CYS A 150 -14.55 -24.70 -1.31
C CYS A 150 -14.93 -26.03 -1.94
N SER A 151 -15.44 -26.95 -1.13
CA SER A 151 -16.15 -28.12 -1.67
C SER A 151 -17.47 -27.60 -2.21
N ASP A 152 -17.73 -27.81 -3.50
CA ASP A 152 -18.98 -27.47 -4.20
C ASP A 152 -20.18 -27.87 -3.33
N SER A 153 -20.68 -26.93 -2.54
CA SER A 153 -21.91 -27.10 -1.76
C SER A 153 -22.91 -26.23 -2.46
N GLN A 154 -23.49 -26.86 -3.48
CA GLN A 154 -24.62 -26.39 -4.28
C GLN A 154 -25.83 -26.05 -3.40
#